data_AF-A0A2D6ISV8-F1
#
_entry.id   AF-A0A2D6ISV8-F1
#
_cell.length_a   1.000
_cell.length_b   1.000
_cell.length_c   1.000
_cell.angle_alpha   90.00
_cell.angle_beta   90.00
_cell.angle_gamma   90.00
#
_symmetry.space_group_name_H-M   'P 1'
#
loop_
_entity.id
_entity.type
_entity.pdbx_description
1 polymer ?
#
loop_
_entity_poly.entity_id
_entity_poly.type
_entity_poly.pdbx_seq_one_letter_code
_entity_poly.pdbx_strand_id
1 'polypeptide(L)'
;MTTYNLELMQALVSERSSASDIAGIIRHDIAMSAKILQLVNSAFFNHATKISTIEQAVVQLGLQMVKNLALSVKVFQDSRVTRITQGFSIEAASNHAFHTAAVARQLVTDHSLAEDAFMAGMLHDIGKLILAEKLPDKFSAVRYLATTEQIPVHVAERQLLGITHAEIGGYLLGIWGLPYPIVKAVTNHHEPSRVPERTESGILEAVFVANCLVNEAEIDEDYLEEIGMQDKVQTWREMTSESEMA
;
A
#
# COMPACT_ATOMS: atom_id res chain seq x y z
N MET A 1 -5.42 -14.69 -17.75
CA MET A 1 -5.41 -14.85 -16.29
C MET A 1 -3.97 -14.97 -15.86
N THR A 2 -3.49 -14.08 -14.99
CA THR A 2 -2.15 -14.16 -14.42
C THR A 2 -2.04 -15.37 -13.48
N THR A 3 -0.87 -15.99 -13.37
CA THR A 3 -0.61 -17.17 -12.53
C THR A 3 -1.04 -16.97 -11.08
N TYR A 4 -0.84 -15.75 -10.56
CA TYR A 4 -1.29 -15.29 -9.23
C TYR A 4 -2.80 -15.46 -8.99
N ASN A 5 -3.63 -15.17 -9.99
CA ASN A 5 -5.10 -15.31 -9.85
C ASN A 5 -5.53 -16.77 -9.71
N LEU A 6 -4.81 -17.69 -10.34
CA LEU A 6 -5.10 -19.11 -10.27
C LEU A 6 -4.70 -19.67 -8.91
N GLU A 7 -3.52 -19.30 -8.40
CA GLU A 7 -3.03 -19.68 -7.07
C GLU A 7 -3.95 -19.17 -5.95
N LEU A 8 -4.36 -17.91 -6.02
CA LEU A 8 -5.30 -17.35 -5.05
C LEU A 8 -6.66 -18.06 -5.09
N MET A 9 -7.24 -18.31 -6.27
CA MET A 9 -8.50 -19.07 -6.35
C MET A 9 -8.36 -20.50 -5.82
N GLN A 10 -7.25 -21.18 -6.14
CA GLN A 10 -7.00 -22.53 -5.63
C GLN A 10 -6.88 -22.53 -4.10
N ALA A 11 -6.16 -21.58 -3.51
CA ALA A 11 -6.04 -21.46 -2.07
C ALA A 11 -7.38 -21.09 -1.41
N LEU A 12 -8.13 -20.15 -2.00
CA LEU A 12 -9.43 -19.72 -1.48
C LEU A 12 -10.49 -20.83 -1.49
N VAL A 13 -10.41 -21.79 -2.42
CA VAL A 13 -11.35 -22.93 -2.50
C VAL A 13 -10.81 -24.17 -1.78
N SER A 14 -9.50 -24.27 -1.53
CA SER A 14 -8.87 -25.40 -0.82
C SER A 14 -9.23 -25.46 0.66
N GLU A 15 -9.72 -26.60 1.15
CA GLU A 15 -9.93 -26.85 2.58
C GLU A 15 -8.62 -27.05 3.37
N ARG A 16 -7.50 -27.23 2.66
CA ARG A 16 -6.18 -27.48 3.28
C ARG A 16 -5.38 -26.21 3.56
N SER A 17 -5.81 -25.06 3.01
CA SER A 17 -5.10 -23.81 3.19
C SER A 17 -5.26 -23.29 4.62
N SER A 18 -4.14 -23.01 5.27
CA SER A 18 -4.11 -22.45 6.62
C SER A 18 -4.49 -20.97 6.62
N ALA A 19 -4.76 -20.43 7.80
CA ALA A 19 -4.96 -19.00 8.02
C ALA A 19 -3.75 -18.17 7.53
N SER A 20 -2.55 -18.68 7.75
CA SER A 20 -1.31 -18.03 7.32
C SER A 20 -1.16 -18.03 5.80
N ASP A 21 -1.52 -19.11 5.13
CA ASP A 21 -1.43 -19.20 3.66
C ASP A 21 -2.36 -18.18 3.00
N ILE A 22 -3.60 -18.10 3.48
CA ILE A 22 -4.59 -17.17 2.92
C ILE A 22 -4.22 -15.71 3.21
N ALA A 23 -3.79 -15.39 4.43
CA ALA A 23 -3.32 -14.05 4.76
C ALA A 23 -2.11 -13.65 3.90
N GLY A 24 -1.16 -14.59 3.73
CA GLY A 24 0.02 -14.44 2.89
C GLY A 24 -0.32 -14.13 1.44
N ILE A 25 -1.29 -14.79 0.83
CA ILE A 25 -1.66 -14.47 -0.56
C ILE A 25 -2.39 -13.13 -0.62
N ILE A 26 -3.37 -12.90 0.25
CA ILE A 26 -4.17 -11.67 0.24
C ILE A 26 -3.31 -10.42 0.43
N ARG A 27 -2.30 -10.46 1.31
CA ARG A 27 -1.43 -9.30 1.59
C ARG A 27 -0.54 -8.87 0.42
N HIS A 28 -0.47 -9.64 -0.67
CA HIS A 28 0.22 -9.25 -1.92
C HIS A 28 -0.71 -8.52 -2.91
N ASP A 29 -2.03 -8.50 -2.68
CA ASP A 29 -2.99 -7.75 -3.52
C ASP A 29 -3.51 -6.53 -2.77
N ILE A 30 -3.10 -5.34 -3.25
CA ILE A 30 -3.47 -4.06 -2.64
C ILE A 30 -4.98 -3.87 -2.61
N ALA A 31 -5.69 -4.23 -3.69
CA ALA A 31 -7.12 -4.00 -3.81
C ALA A 31 -7.92 -4.97 -2.92
N MET A 32 -7.46 -6.20 -2.77
CA MET A 32 -8.07 -7.19 -1.89
C MET A 32 -7.80 -6.86 -0.42
N SER A 33 -6.56 -6.51 -0.07
CA SER A 33 -6.17 -6.10 1.27
C SER A 33 -6.98 -4.88 1.74
N ALA A 34 -7.01 -3.84 0.92
CA ALA A 34 -7.82 -2.65 1.10
C ALA A 34 -9.28 -2.97 1.39
N LYS A 35 -9.88 -3.86 0.58
CA LYS A 35 -11.31 -4.16 0.67
C LYS A 35 -11.66 -5.00 1.89
N ILE A 36 -10.81 -5.94 2.28
CA ILE A 36 -10.99 -6.72 3.52
C ILE A 36 -10.86 -5.82 4.74
N LEU A 37 -9.87 -4.93 4.75
CA LEU A 37 -9.67 -3.97 5.84
C LEU A 37 -10.82 -2.96 5.96
N GLN A 38 -11.37 -2.51 4.83
CA GLN A 38 -12.59 -1.70 4.81
C GLN A 38 -13.76 -2.43 5.47
N LEU A 39 -13.95 -3.70 5.13
CA LEU A 39 -15.08 -4.49 5.61
C LEU A 39 -14.97 -4.77 7.10
N VAL A 40 -13.82 -5.28 7.56
CA VAL A 40 -13.61 -5.62 8.98
C VAL A 40 -13.71 -4.38 9.88
N ASN A 41 -13.29 -3.20 9.42
CA ASN A 41 -13.40 -1.97 10.21
C ASN A 41 -14.75 -1.26 10.10
N SER A 42 -15.70 -1.81 9.33
CA SER A 42 -17.03 -1.24 9.18
C SER A 42 -17.84 -1.30 10.49
N ALA A 43 -18.82 -0.41 10.63
CA ALA A 43 -19.71 -0.37 11.78
C ALA A 43 -20.47 -1.70 12.02
N PHE A 44 -20.58 -2.56 11.00
CA PHE A 44 -21.20 -3.88 11.11
C PHE A 44 -20.48 -4.79 12.10
N PHE A 45 -19.13 -4.77 12.12
CA PHE A 45 -18.35 -5.63 13.01
C PHE A 45 -18.03 -4.98 14.36
N ASN A 46 -18.20 -3.65 14.47
CA ASN A 46 -18.15 -2.86 15.71
C ASN A 46 -17.02 -3.25 16.69
N HIS A 47 -15.79 -3.35 16.19
CA HIS A 47 -14.63 -3.71 17.00
C HIS A 47 -14.20 -2.56 17.93
N ALA A 48 -13.79 -2.91 19.15
CA ALA A 48 -13.25 -1.96 20.14
C ALA A 48 -11.89 -1.38 19.70
N THR A 49 -11.10 -2.18 18.97
CA THR A 49 -9.81 -1.78 18.37
C THR A 49 -9.87 -1.87 16.86
N LYS A 50 -9.28 -0.89 16.16
CA LYS A 50 -9.19 -0.90 14.71
C LYS A 50 -8.22 -1.99 14.24
N ILE A 51 -8.59 -2.68 13.17
CA ILE A 51 -7.82 -3.77 12.57
C ILE A 51 -6.96 -3.18 11.46
N SER A 52 -5.65 -3.37 11.53
CA SER A 52 -4.70 -2.87 10.53
C SER A 52 -4.18 -3.95 9.59
N THR A 53 -4.17 -5.23 9.99
CA THR A 53 -3.53 -6.31 9.21
C THR A 53 -4.53 -7.39 8.76
N ILE A 54 -4.14 -8.16 7.72
CA ILE A 54 -4.96 -9.28 7.22
C ILE A 54 -4.97 -10.43 8.22
N GLU A 55 -3.87 -10.67 8.91
CA GLU A 55 -3.74 -11.68 9.95
C GLU A 55 -4.70 -11.38 11.11
N GLN A 56 -4.77 -10.12 11.57
CA GLN A 56 -5.74 -9.68 12.55
C GLN A 56 -7.18 -9.86 12.05
N ALA A 57 -7.44 -9.55 10.77
CA ALA A 57 -8.75 -9.77 10.17
C ALA A 57 -9.13 -11.27 10.13
N VAL A 58 -8.18 -12.17 9.84
CA VAL A 58 -8.39 -13.62 9.88
C VAL A 58 -8.67 -14.10 11.31
N VAL A 59 -7.93 -13.58 12.30
CA VAL A 59 -8.16 -13.91 13.71
C VAL A 59 -9.53 -13.46 14.18
N GLN A 60 -9.99 -12.27 13.78
CA GLN A 60 -11.28 -11.73 14.23
C GLN A 60 -12.48 -12.28 13.49
N LEU A 61 -12.41 -12.36 12.16
CA LEU A 61 -13.54 -12.79 11.33
C LEU A 61 -13.61 -14.31 11.17
N GLY A 62 -12.50 -15.00 11.43
CA GLY A 62 -12.31 -16.39 11.08
C GLY A 62 -11.93 -16.58 9.61
N LEU A 63 -11.15 -17.63 9.36
CA LEU A 63 -10.60 -17.96 8.05
C LEU A 63 -11.69 -18.05 6.96
N GLN A 64 -12.80 -18.74 7.24
CA GLN A 64 -13.86 -18.94 6.25
C GLN A 64 -14.50 -17.63 5.80
N MET A 65 -14.70 -16.68 6.71
CA MET A 65 -15.26 -15.38 6.37
C MET A 65 -14.29 -14.59 5.50
N VAL A 66 -13.00 -14.58 5.84
CA VAL A 66 -11.97 -13.91 5.02
C VAL A 66 -11.89 -14.52 3.62
N LYS A 67 -11.97 -15.86 3.50
CA LYS A 67 -12.01 -16.53 2.19
C LYS A 67 -13.24 -16.11 1.38
N ASN A 68 -14.41 -16.07 2.01
CA ASN A 68 -15.66 -15.63 1.35
C ASN A 68 -15.60 -14.16 0.91
N LEU A 69 -15.01 -13.29 1.73
CA LEU A 69 -14.79 -11.89 1.39
C LEU A 69 -13.81 -11.77 0.21
N ALA A 70 -12.66 -12.43 0.27
CA ALA A 70 -11.68 -12.44 -0.81
C ALA A 70 -12.28 -12.93 -2.15
N LEU A 71 -13.04 -14.02 -2.12
CA LEU A 71 -13.79 -14.51 -3.29
C LEU A 71 -14.79 -13.48 -3.81
N SER A 72 -15.55 -12.83 -2.93
CA SER A 72 -16.51 -11.79 -3.31
C SER A 72 -15.82 -10.61 -3.98
N VAL A 73 -14.70 -10.15 -3.43
CA VAL A 73 -13.90 -9.05 -4.01
C VAL A 73 -13.41 -9.40 -5.40
N LYS A 74 -12.95 -10.63 -5.61
CA LYS A 74 -12.45 -11.12 -6.91
C LYS A 74 -13.51 -11.08 -8.01
N VAL A 75 -14.71 -11.58 -7.72
CA VAL A 75 -15.85 -11.57 -8.66
C VAL A 75 -16.18 -10.15 -9.14
N PHE A 76 -16.06 -9.16 -8.26
CA PHE A 76 -16.29 -7.76 -8.60
C PHE A 76 -15.09 -7.04 -9.23
N GLN A 77 -13.87 -7.59 -9.14
CA GLN A 77 -12.69 -7.06 -9.83
C GLN A 77 -12.68 -7.51 -11.29
N ASP A 78 -12.91 -8.80 -11.57
CA ASP A 78 -12.88 -9.34 -12.95
C ASP A 78 -13.90 -8.68 -13.88
N SER A 79 -15.02 -8.19 -13.35
CA SER A 79 -16.08 -7.51 -14.12
C SER A 79 -15.84 -6.02 -14.37
N ARG A 80 -14.92 -5.36 -13.65
CA ARG A 80 -14.66 -3.91 -13.73
C ARG A 80 -13.28 -3.54 -14.27
N VAL A 81 -12.35 -4.49 -14.26
CA VAL A 81 -10.93 -4.34 -14.68
C VAL A 81 -10.75 -4.23 -16.21
N THR A 82 -11.78 -4.48 -17.02
CA THR A 82 -11.73 -4.35 -18.49
C THR A 82 -11.69 -2.92 -19.02
N ARG A 83 -11.71 -1.90 -18.15
CA ARG A 83 -11.59 -0.49 -18.54
C ARG A 83 -10.52 0.26 -17.75
N ILE A 84 -9.40 -0.42 -17.47
CA ILE A 84 -8.23 0.27 -16.90
C ILE A 84 -7.52 1.01 -18.01
N THR A 85 -7.29 2.31 -17.76
CA THR A 85 -6.54 3.24 -18.61
C THR A 85 -5.37 2.59 -19.32
N GLN A 86 -5.22 2.85 -20.62
CA GLN A 86 -4.04 2.42 -21.38
C GLN A 86 -2.77 2.82 -20.61
N GLY A 87 -2.03 1.82 -20.12
CA GLY A 87 -0.75 1.97 -19.46
C GLY A 87 -0.74 1.89 -17.93
N PHE A 88 -1.86 1.81 -17.20
CA PHE A 88 -1.82 1.54 -15.75
C PHE A 88 -2.04 0.04 -15.50
N SER A 89 -1.09 -0.61 -14.83
CA SER A 89 -1.18 -2.02 -14.49
C SER A 89 -1.43 -2.17 -13.00
N ILE A 90 -2.55 -2.77 -12.61
CA ILE A 90 -2.83 -3.12 -11.21
C ILE A 90 -1.78 -4.11 -10.69
N GLU A 91 -1.32 -5.04 -11.53
CA GLU A 91 -0.28 -6.00 -11.14
C GLU A 91 1.04 -5.30 -10.82
N ALA A 92 1.48 -4.36 -11.67
CA ALA A 92 2.68 -3.58 -11.40
C ALA A 92 2.51 -2.71 -10.13
N ALA A 93 1.34 -2.11 -9.93
CA ALA A 93 1.04 -1.34 -8.74
C ALA A 93 1.03 -2.21 -7.46
N SER A 94 0.48 -3.43 -7.53
CA SER A 94 0.52 -4.39 -6.42
C SER A 94 1.95 -4.81 -6.09
N ASN A 95 2.78 -5.11 -7.10
CA ASN A 95 4.18 -5.48 -6.88
C ASN A 95 4.96 -4.32 -6.24
N HIS A 96 4.83 -3.10 -6.77
CA HIS A 96 5.43 -1.90 -6.19
C HIS A 96 5.04 -1.71 -4.72
N ALA A 97 3.74 -1.79 -4.44
CA ALA A 97 3.22 -1.67 -3.08
C ALA A 97 3.75 -2.76 -2.14
N PHE A 98 3.84 -4.00 -2.62
CA PHE A 98 4.36 -5.13 -1.85
C PHE A 98 5.84 -4.97 -1.52
N HIS A 99 6.68 -4.62 -2.49
CA HIS A 99 8.11 -4.39 -2.25
C HIS A 99 8.32 -3.21 -1.30
N THR A 100 7.59 -2.11 -1.50
CA THR A 100 7.61 -0.96 -0.58
C THR A 100 7.20 -1.37 0.84
N ALA A 101 6.16 -2.19 0.99
CA ALA A 101 5.72 -2.73 2.27
C ALA A 101 6.78 -3.61 2.95
N ALA A 102 7.40 -4.50 2.18
CA ALA A 102 8.42 -5.43 2.67
C ALA A 102 9.66 -4.68 3.17
N VAL A 103 10.10 -3.64 2.45
CA VAL A 103 11.20 -2.78 2.86
C VAL A 103 10.80 -1.95 4.08
N ALA A 104 9.65 -1.24 4.04
CA ALA A 104 9.18 -0.41 5.15
C ALA A 104 9.08 -1.18 6.48
N ARG A 105 8.63 -2.44 6.43
CA ARG A 105 8.58 -3.35 7.58
C ARG A 105 9.94 -3.56 8.25
N GLN A 106 11.03 -3.57 7.46
CA GLN A 106 12.39 -3.76 7.94
C GLN A 106 13.02 -2.46 8.46
N LEU A 107 12.54 -1.30 8.02
CA LEU A 107 13.14 -0.01 8.38
C LEU A 107 12.71 0.48 9.78
N VAL A 108 11.57 0.02 10.28
CA VAL A 108 11.12 0.36 11.64
C VAL A 108 11.93 -0.40 12.69
N THR A 109 12.35 0.32 13.75
CA THR A 109 13.16 -0.26 14.83
C THR A 109 12.33 -0.92 15.92
N ASP A 110 11.12 -0.41 16.16
CA ASP A 110 10.16 -1.06 17.03
C ASP A 110 9.43 -2.15 16.24
N HIS A 111 9.77 -3.40 16.53
CA HIS A 111 9.15 -4.56 15.89
C HIS A 111 7.62 -4.64 16.11
N SER A 112 7.09 -4.00 17.15
CA SER A 112 5.63 -3.93 17.36
C SER A 112 4.91 -3.11 16.27
N LEU A 113 5.64 -2.23 15.57
CA LEU A 113 5.13 -1.38 14.49
C LEU A 113 5.38 -1.96 13.09
N ALA A 114 6.09 -3.09 12.99
CA ALA A 114 6.49 -3.68 11.72
C ALA A 114 5.31 -4.00 10.79
N GLU A 115 4.22 -4.56 11.33
CA GLU A 115 3.05 -4.87 10.51
C GLU A 115 2.25 -3.62 10.12
N ASP A 116 2.20 -2.59 10.97
CA ASP A 116 1.58 -1.32 10.61
C ASP A 116 2.41 -0.60 9.52
N ALA A 117 3.74 -0.69 9.58
CA ALA A 117 4.63 -0.19 8.53
C ALA A 117 4.46 -0.95 7.21
N PHE A 118 4.37 -2.28 7.28
CA PHE A 118 4.04 -3.09 6.11
C PHE A 118 2.71 -2.64 5.50
N MET A 119 1.67 -2.50 6.32
CA MET A 119 0.34 -2.14 5.82
C MET A 119 0.26 -0.72 5.28
N ALA A 120 0.99 0.22 5.87
CA ALA A 120 1.15 1.57 5.32
C ALA A 120 1.86 1.54 3.96
N GLY A 121 2.95 0.78 3.83
CA GLY A 121 3.65 0.59 2.55
C GLY A 121 2.76 -0.11 1.51
N MET A 122 1.94 -1.08 1.92
CA MET A 122 1.03 -1.79 1.02
C MET A 122 -0.08 -0.88 0.48
N LEU A 123 -0.49 0.13 1.25
CA LEU A 123 -1.62 0.99 0.93
C LEU A 123 -1.22 2.40 0.46
N HIS A 124 0.09 2.72 0.44
CA HIS A 124 0.59 4.08 0.16
C HIS A 124 0.04 4.65 -1.16
N ASP A 125 -0.09 3.80 -2.17
CA ASP A 125 -0.49 4.15 -3.53
C ASP A 125 -1.96 3.85 -3.85
N ILE A 126 -2.79 3.50 -2.86
CA ILE A 126 -4.19 3.11 -3.09
C ILE A 126 -5.00 4.19 -3.83
N GLY A 127 -4.65 5.46 -3.68
CA GLY A 127 -5.27 6.57 -4.41
C GLY A 127 -5.11 6.47 -5.93
N LYS A 128 -4.02 5.86 -6.43
CA LYS A 128 -3.82 5.63 -7.87
C LYS A 128 -4.87 4.68 -8.44
N LEU A 129 -5.33 3.69 -7.67
CA LEU A 129 -6.43 2.80 -8.07
C LEU A 129 -7.74 3.58 -8.23
N ILE A 130 -8.01 4.51 -7.31
CA ILE A 130 -9.20 5.38 -7.37
C ILE A 130 -9.13 6.27 -8.61
N LEU A 131 -7.98 6.91 -8.85
CA LEU A 131 -7.78 7.77 -10.02
C LEU A 131 -7.97 6.98 -11.33
N ALA A 132 -7.39 5.78 -11.41
CA ALA A 132 -7.52 4.90 -12.57
C ALA A 132 -8.96 4.44 -12.82
N GLU A 133 -9.72 4.12 -11.77
CA GLU A 133 -11.10 3.65 -11.90
C GLU A 133 -12.10 4.80 -12.16
N LYS A 134 -11.96 5.91 -11.43
CA LYS A 134 -12.98 6.97 -11.38
C LYS A 134 -12.68 8.13 -12.32
N LEU A 135 -11.42 8.39 -12.63
CA LEU A 135 -10.98 9.52 -13.44
C LEU A 135 -9.97 9.08 -14.52
N PRO A 136 -10.29 8.05 -15.35
CA PRO A 136 -9.34 7.41 -16.25
C PRO A 136 -8.65 8.38 -17.23
N ASP A 137 -9.40 9.30 -17.83
CA ASP A 137 -8.85 10.26 -18.80
C ASP A 137 -7.91 11.27 -18.12
N LYS A 138 -8.29 11.76 -16.93
CA LYS A 138 -7.45 12.68 -16.16
C LYS A 138 -6.19 11.99 -15.65
N PHE A 139 -6.30 10.75 -15.17
CA PHE A 139 -5.15 9.98 -14.73
C PHE A 139 -4.19 9.66 -15.89
N SER A 140 -4.73 9.40 -17.08
CA SER A 140 -3.92 9.24 -18.29
C SER A 140 -3.17 10.52 -18.63
N ALA A 141 -3.82 11.69 -18.52
CA ALA A 141 -3.19 12.99 -18.75
C ALA A 141 -2.09 13.30 -17.72
N VAL A 142 -2.32 13.00 -16.43
CA VAL A 142 -1.31 13.10 -15.36
C VAL A 142 -0.07 12.29 -15.70
N ARG A 143 -0.25 11.03 -16.09
CA ARG A 143 0.88 10.14 -16.41
C ARG A 143 1.63 10.59 -17.66
N TYR A 144 0.92 11.09 -18.66
CA TYR A 144 1.52 11.68 -19.85
C TYR A 144 2.39 12.91 -19.50
N LEU A 145 1.86 13.81 -18.67
CA LEU A 145 2.58 15.00 -18.19
C LEU A 145 3.83 14.59 -17.40
N ALA A 146 3.69 13.72 -16.40
CA ALA A 146 4.80 13.22 -15.59
C ALA A 146 5.93 12.64 -16.45
N THR A 147 5.57 11.84 -17.47
CA THR A 147 6.55 11.24 -18.38
C THR A 147 7.22 12.29 -19.28
N THR A 148 6.45 13.24 -19.80
CA THR A 148 6.92 14.23 -20.77
C THR A 148 7.78 15.30 -20.12
N GLU A 149 7.44 15.74 -18.91
CA GLU A 149 8.19 16.74 -18.15
C GLU A 149 9.25 16.12 -17.22
N GLN A 150 9.33 14.79 -17.15
CA GLN A 150 10.24 14.06 -16.26
C GLN A 150 10.10 14.46 -14.78
N ILE A 151 8.86 14.68 -14.35
CA ILE A 151 8.53 15.05 -12.97
C ILE A 151 7.85 13.88 -12.24
N PRO A 152 7.92 13.81 -10.90
CA PRO A 152 7.21 12.80 -10.13
C PRO A 152 5.69 12.85 -10.39
N VAL A 153 5.04 11.68 -10.36
CA VAL A 153 3.59 11.57 -10.62
C VAL A 153 2.76 12.45 -9.68
N HIS A 154 3.12 12.52 -8.39
CA HIS A 154 2.40 13.36 -7.43
C HIS A 154 2.50 14.86 -7.76
N VAL A 155 3.59 15.31 -8.38
CA VAL A 155 3.73 16.71 -8.83
C VAL A 155 2.79 16.97 -10.00
N ALA A 156 2.74 16.07 -11.00
CA ALA A 156 1.81 16.16 -12.12
C ALA A 156 0.34 16.11 -11.67
N GLU A 157 0.01 15.26 -10.69
CA GLU A 157 -1.32 15.22 -10.07
C GLU A 157 -1.68 16.54 -9.41
N ARG A 158 -0.77 17.13 -8.64
CA ARG A 158 -0.99 18.44 -8.02
C ARG A 158 -1.26 19.50 -9.07
N GLN A 159 -0.48 19.54 -10.15
CA GLN A 159 -0.63 20.53 -11.22
C GLN A 159 -1.96 20.41 -11.96
N LEU A 160 -2.38 19.19 -12.34
CA LEU A 160 -3.58 18.97 -13.15
C LEU A 160 -4.87 18.82 -12.35
N LEU A 161 -4.78 18.29 -11.12
CA LEU A 161 -5.94 17.91 -10.31
C LEU A 161 -6.08 18.74 -9.04
N GLY A 162 -5.01 19.41 -8.59
CA GLY A 162 -4.96 20.12 -7.31
C GLY A 162 -4.82 19.21 -6.08
N ILE A 163 -4.80 17.89 -6.28
CA ILE A 163 -4.78 16.86 -5.23
C ILE A 163 -3.93 15.67 -5.69
N THR A 164 -3.23 15.02 -4.77
CA THR A 164 -2.39 13.84 -5.07
C THR A 164 -3.08 12.53 -4.71
N HIS A 165 -2.58 11.41 -5.27
CA HIS A 165 -3.03 10.07 -4.88
C HIS A 165 -2.79 9.79 -3.41
N ALA A 166 -1.72 10.34 -2.81
CA ALA A 166 -1.42 10.20 -1.39
C ALA A 166 -2.55 10.79 -0.53
N GLU A 167 -3.01 12.01 -0.86
CA GLU A 167 -4.12 12.67 -0.16
C GLU A 167 -5.46 11.95 -0.37
N ILE A 168 -5.74 11.50 -1.60
CA ILE A 168 -6.94 10.70 -1.90
C ILE A 168 -6.93 9.40 -1.09
N GLY A 169 -5.80 8.69 -1.08
CA GLY A 169 -5.62 7.44 -0.36
C GLY A 169 -5.76 7.63 1.15
N GLY A 170 -5.07 8.63 1.71
CA GLY A 170 -5.17 9.00 3.12
C GLY A 170 -6.61 9.28 3.55
N TYR A 171 -7.32 10.12 2.80
CA TYR A 171 -8.72 10.44 3.07
C TYR A 171 -9.61 9.18 3.05
N LEU A 172 -9.43 8.30 2.05
CA LEU A 172 -10.15 7.04 1.95
C LEU A 172 -9.93 6.15 3.18
N LEU A 173 -8.67 5.94 3.55
CA LEU A 173 -8.32 5.07 4.67
C LEU A 173 -8.81 5.63 6.02
N GLY A 174 -8.85 6.95 6.16
CA GLY A 174 -9.48 7.61 7.29
C GLY A 174 -10.97 7.28 7.40
N ILE A 175 -11.72 7.33 6.30
CA ILE A 175 -13.14 6.93 6.26
C ILE A 175 -13.31 5.45 6.58
N TRP A 176 -12.39 4.61 6.12
CA TRP A 176 -12.42 3.16 6.39
C TRP A 176 -11.97 2.81 7.81
N GLY A 177 -11.54 3.80 8.60
CA GLY A 177 -11.23 3.63 10.02
C GLY A 177 -9.90 2.95 10.28
N LEU A 178 -8.93 3.05 9.37
CA LEU A 178 -7.58 2.56 9.60
C LEU A 178 -6.89 3.37 10.72
N PRO A 179 -5.94 2.78 11.48
CA PRO A 179 -5.19 3.49 12.50
C PRO A 179 -4.50 4.75 11.96
N TYR A 180 -4.49 5.80 12.78
CA TYR A 180 -3.91 7.10 12.42
C TYR A 180 -2.45 7.02 11.94
N PRO A 181 -1.54 6.21 12.52
CA PRO A 181 -0.18 6.09 12.00
C PRO A 181 -0.12 5.65 10.53
N ILE A 182 -0.97 4.71 10.12
CA ILE A 182 -1.07 4.24 8.72
C ILE A 182 -1.62 5.35 7.83
N VAL A 183 -2.73 5.97 8.24
CA VAL A 183 -3.35 7.07 7.46
C VAL A 183 -2.36 8.22 7.26
N LYS A 184 -1.62 8.60 8.32
CA LYS A 184 -0.61 9.64 8.28
C LYS A 184 0.53 9.31 7.33
N ALA A 185 1.04 8.07 7.39
CA ALA A 185 2.09 7.62 6.50
C ALA A 185 1.64 7.66 5.03
N VAL A 186 0.48 7.07 4.72
CA VAL A 186 -0.09 7.08 3.36
C VAL A 186 -0.33 8.51 2.85
N THR A 187 -0.79 9.43 3.69
CA THR A 187 -1.08 10.81 3.27
C THR A 187 0.17 11.60 2.90
N ASN A 188 1.29 11.37 3.60
CA ASN A 188 2.47 12.24 3.54
C ASN A 188 3.72 11.56 2.95
N HIS A 189 3.60 10.35 2.39
CA HIS A 189 4.76 9.56 1.95
C HIS A 189 5.58 10.15 0.79
N HIS A 190 5.16 11.25 0.14
CA HIS A 190 6.00 12.00 -0.83
C HIS A 190 6.64 13.24 -0.23
N GLU A 191 6.07 13.79 0.85
CA GLU A 191 6.46 15.07 1.45
C GLU A 191 6.44 14.92 2.99
N PRO A 192 7.29 14.05 3.57
CA PRO A 192 7.22 13.73 4.99
C PRO A 192 7.55 14.96 5.87
N SER A 193 8.33 15.92 5.34
CA SER A 193 8.64 17.21 5.96
C SER A 193 7.43 18.09 6.27
N ARG A 194 6.25 17.80 5.68
CA ARG A 194 4.98 18.47 6.04
C ARG A 194 4.46 18.07 7.42
N VAL A 195 5.03 17.05 8.04
CA VAL A 195 4.72 16.59 9.39
C VAL A 195 5.86 17.05 10.32
N PRO A 196 5.71 18.18 11.02
CA PRO A 196 6.80 18.80 11.78
C PRO A 196 7.19 18.07 13.08
N GLU A 197 6.39 17.09 13.52
CA GLU A 197 6.70 16.28 14.69
C GLU A 197 7.38 14.99 14.24
N ARG A 198 8.59 14.71 14.76
CA ARG A 198 9.21 13.37 14.66
C ARG A 198 8.14 12.35 15.03
N THR A 199 7.78 11.48 14.09
CA THR A 199 6.76 10.50 14.41
C THR A 199 7.36 9.50 15.39
N GLU A 200 6.80 9.39 16.59
CA GLU A 200 7.25 8.41 17.60
C GLU A 200 7.29 6.98 17.02
N SER A 201 6.49 6.73 15.98
CA SER A 201 6.37 5.46 15.29
C SER A 201 7.42 5.15 14.21
N GLY A 202 8.05 6.15 13.58
CA GLY A 202 8.96 5.94 12.43
C GLY A 202 8.32 5.35 11.16
N ILE A 203 7.00 5.12 11.13
CA ILE A 203 6.30 4.46 10.01
C ILE A 203 6.27 5.35 8.76
N LEU A 204 6.05 6.65 8.90
CA LEU A 204 6.01 7.58 7.76
C LEU A 204 7.37 7.61 7.06
N GLU A 205 8.44 7.73 7.86
CA GLU A 205 9.82 7.77 7.41
C GLU A 205 10.19 6.45 6.73
N ALA A 206 9.80 5.31 7.33
CA ALA A 206 9.99 4.00 6.73
C ALA A 206 9.31 3.86 5.37
N VAL A 207 8.06 4.30 5.23
CA VAL A 207 7.33 4.23 3.95
C VAL A 207 7.91 5.17 2.91
N PHE A 208 8.28 6.40 3.29
CA PHE A 208 8.95 7.35 2.39
C PHE A 208 10.24 6.75 1.83
N VAL A 209 11.13 6.28 2.69
CA VAL A 209 12.44 5.75 2.26
C VAL A 209 12.27 4.47 1.45
N ALA A 210 11.40 3.56 1.88
CA ALA A 210 11.09 2.35 1.12
C ALA A 210 10.58 2.67 -0.29
N ASN A 211 9.68 3.65 -0.41
CA ASN A 211 9.14 4.07 -1.71
C ASN A 211 10.23 4.69 -2.60
N CYS A 212 11.16 5.47 -2.06
CA CYS A 212 12.29 5.98 -2.84
C CYS A 212 13.21 4.86 -3.31
N LEU A 213 13.57 3.92 -2.42
CA LEU A 213 14.45 2.79 -2.75
C LEU A 213 13.86 1.90 -3.85
N VAL A 214 12.58 1.55 -3.75
CA VAL A 214 11.90 0.67 -4.72
C VAL A 214 11.70 1.36 -6.08
N ASN A 215 11.58 2.68 -6.11
CA ASN A 215 11.48 3.44 -7.37
C ASN A 215 12.85 3.84 -7.95
N GLU A 216 13.97 3.47 -7.32
CA GLU A 216 15.32 4.00 -7.62
C GLU A 216 15.37 5.54 -7.64
N ALA A 217 14.49 6.19 -6.86
CA ALA A 217 14.42 7.64 -6.79
C ALA A 217 15.49 8.19 -5.83
N GLU A 218 15.93 9.44 -6.08
CA GLU A 218 16.79 10.15 -5.13
C GLU A 218 16.08 10.27 -3.77
N ILE A 219 16.83 10.00 -2.70
CA ILE A 219 16.36 10.15 -1.33
C ILE A 219 16.82 11.53 -0.85
N ASP A 220 15.92 12.27 -0.22
CA ASP A 220 16.24 13.56 0.41
C ASP A 220 17.16 13.32 1.62
N GLU A 221 18.48 13.47 1.41
CA GLU A 221 19.50 13.23 2.44
C GLU A 221 19.45 14.28 3.57
N ASP A 222 19.06 15.52 3.26
CA ASP A 222 18.91 16.60 4.25
C ASP A 222 17.76 16.26 5.22
N TYR A 223 16.64 15.77 4.70
CA TYR A 223 15.53 15.29 5.52
C TYR A 223 15.93 14.08 6.39
N LEU A 224 16.69 13.14 5.84
CA LEU A 224 17.18 11.97 6.57
C LEU A 224 18.11 12.33 7.72
N GLU A 225 18.98 13.32 7.52
CA GLU A 225 19.87 13.85 8.56
C GLU A 225 19.05 14.55 9.66
N GLU A 226 18.03 15.34 9.31
CA GLU A 226 17.13 15.99 10.26
C GLU A 226 16.42 14.97 11.19
N ILE A 227 16.02 13.82 10.65
CA ILE A 227 15.37 12.74 11.42
C ILE A 227 16.36 11.73 12.02
N GLY A 228 17.67 11.89 11.82
CA GLY A 228 18.71 11.03 12.39
C GLY A 228 18.69 9.59 11.82
N MET A 229 18.33 9.44 10.55
CA MET A 229 18.23 8.15 9.85
C MET A 229 19.30 7.96 8.76
N GLN A 230 20.22 8.92 8.60
CA GLN A 230 21.28 8.90 7.57
C GLN A 230 22.15 7.64 7.62
N ASP A 231 22.47 7.14 8.83
CA ASP A 231 23.32 5.95 9.00
C ASP A 231 22.63 4.65 8.56
N LYS A 232 21.30 4.65 8.43
CA LYS A 232 20.54 3.47 8.02
C LYS A 232 20.36 3.35 6.52
N VAL A 233 20.53 4.44 5.77
CA VAL A 233 20.31 4.47 4.31
C VAL A 233 21.22 3.48 3.61
N GLN A 234 22.48 3.39 4.03
CA GLN A 234 23.44 2.45 3.46
C GLN A 234 23.04 1.00 3.74
N THR A 235 22.64 0.69 4.98
CA THR A 235 22.10 -0.63 5.36
C THR A 235 20.85 -0.98 4.56
N TRP A 236 19.96 -0.01 4.34
CA TRP A 236 18.72 -0.23 3.58
C TRP A 236 18.98 -0.48 2.10
N ARG A 237 19.92 0.24 1.48
CA ARG A 237 20.38 0.00 0.10
C ARG A 237 20.95 -1.42 -0.07
N GLU A 238 21.74 -1.87 0.90
CA GLU A 238 22.31 -3.22 0.92
C GLU A 238 21.21 -4.30 1.03
N MET A 239 20.25 -4.13 1.94
CA MET A 239 19.13 -5.06 2.13
C MET A 239 18.22 -5.18 0.89
N THR A 240 17.99 -4.09 0.16
CA THR A 240 17.20 -4.12 -1.08
C THR A 240 17.92 -4.89 -2.18
N SER A 241 19.25 -4.75 -2.30
CA SER A 241 20.05 -5.45 -3.31
C SER A 241 20.15 -6.96 -3.11
N GLU A 242 20.08 -7.44 -1.85
CA GLU A 242 20.04 -8.87 -1.55
C GLU A 242 18.66 -9.49 -1.82
N SER A 243 17.58 -8.72 -1.69
CA SER A 243 16.21 -9.20 -1.93
C SER A 243 15.86 -9.43 -3.41
N GLU A 244 16.60 -8.80 -4.34
CA GLU A 244 16.45 -9.01 -5.78
C GLU A 244 17.17 -10.28 -6.30
N MET A 245 18.04 -10.88 -5.48
CA MET A 245 18.81 -12.08 -5.83
C MET A 245 18.24 -13.41 -5.29
N ALA A 246 17.13 -13.36 -4.54
CA ALA A 246 16.48 -14.53 -3.91
C ALA A 246 15.13 -14.85 -4.57
#